data_AF-A0A0J6FV30-F1
#
_entry.id   AF-A0A0J6FV30-F1
#
_cell.length_a   1.000
_cell.length_b   1.000
_cell.length_c   1.000
_cell.angle_alpha   90.00
_cell.angle_beta   90.00
_cell.angle_gamma   90.00
#
_symmetry.space_group_name_H-M   'P 1'
#
loop_
_entity.id
_entity.type
_entity.pdbx_description
1 polymer ?
#
loop_
_entity_poly.entity_id
_entity_poly.type
_entity_poly.pdbx_seq_one_letter_code
_entity_poly.pdbx_strand_id
1 'polypeptide(L)'
;MVAISALAIIFIGLILVLAFQAKLIPEIIILGSFVNFVLWLTGLIGTSIQLYGSIANVNSNCQNYVEAMEFRGASINTLAWLTQINICNCWKAAFSFQLVNTVFFIWMLFMALQVRRGES
;
A
#
# COMPACT_ATOMS: atom_id res chain seq x y z
N MET A 1 2.29 7.63 5.91
CA MET A 1 1.34 6.52 5.63
C MET A 1 -0.06 6.90 6.04
N VAL A 2 -0.33 7.15 7.33
CA VAL A 2 -1.69 7.44 7.85
C VAL A 2 -2.44 8.52 7.06
N ALA A 3 -1.81 9.67 6.78
CA ALA A 3 -2.44 10.75 6.02
C ALA A 3 -2.81 10.34 4.58
N ILE A 4 -1.93 9.60 3.90
CA ILE A 4 -2.15 9.12 2.52
C ILE A 4 -3.27 8.06 2.50
N SER A 5 -3.29 7.17 3.49
CA SER A 5 -4.37 6.20 3.68
C SER A 5 -5.71 6.87 3.96
N ALA A 6 -5.74 7.89 4.82
CA ALA A 6 -6.96 8.65 5.11
C ALA A 6 -7.49 9.35 3.85
N LEU A 7 -6.61 9.97 3.06
CA LEU A 7 -6.99 10.61 1.79
C LEU A 7 -7.55 9.59 0.80
N ALA A 8 -6.94 8.41 0.68
CA ALA A 8 -7.42 7.33 -0.18
C ALA A 8 -8.81 6.83 0.25
N ILE A 9 -9.04 6.66 1.54
CA ILE A 9 -10.36 6.24 2.08
C ILE A 9 -11.42 7.30 1.78
N ILE A 10 -11.11 8.59 2.00
CA ILE A 10 -12.02 9.70 1.67
C ILE A 10 -12.33 9.70 0.17
N PHE A 11 -11.33 9.50 -0.68
CA PHE A 11 -11.51 9.46 -2.13
C PHE A 11 -12.38 8.28 -2.58
N ILE A 12 -12.16 7.08 -2.03
CA ILE A 12 -13.02 5.92 -2.29
C ILE A 12 -14.45 6.16 -1.81
N GLY A 13 -14.63 6.75 -0.63
CA GLY A 13 -15.95 7.14 -0.12
C GLY A 13 -16.67 8.12 -1.05
N LEU A 14 -15.95 9.12 -1.57
CA LEU A 14 -16.48 10.07 -2.55
C LEU A 14 -16.92 9.37 -3.85
N ILE A 15 -16.13 8.42 -4.36
CA ILE A 15 -16.51 7.64 -5.55
C ILE A 15 -17.78 6.83 -5.30
N LEU A 16 -17.89 6.18 -4.14
CA LEU A 16 -19.09 5.40 -3.79
C LEU A 16 -20.33 6.29 -3.72
N VAL A 17 -20.23 7.48 -3.11
CA VAL A 17 -21.33 8.46 -3.06
C VAL A 17 -21.73 8.92 -4.46
N LEU A 18 -20.76 9.24 -5.32
CA LEU A 18 -21.03 9.62 -6.71
C LEU A 18 -21.67 8.49 -7.52
N ALA A 19 -21.27 7.24 -7.26
CA ALA A 19 -21.86 6.05 -7.87
C ALA A 19 -23.33 5.87 -7.45
N PHE A 20 -23.67 6.08 -6.17
CA PHE A 20 -25.06 6.07 -5.72
C PHE A 20 -25.92 7.16 -6.37
N GLN A 21 -25.32 8.29 -6.72
CA GLN A 21 -26.00 9.39 -7.41
C GLN A 21 -26.03 9.21 -8.94
N ALA A 22 -25.48 8.12 -9.47
CA ALA A 22 -25.30 7.88 -10.91
C ALA A 22 -24.58 9.04 -11.64
N LYS A 23 -23.71 9.78 -10.93
CA LYS A 23 -22.92 10.90 -11.45
C LYS A 23 -21.44 10.62 -11.31
N LEU A 24 -20.88 9.79 -12.19
CA LEU A 24 -19.44 9.60 -12.27
C LEU A 24 -18.82 10.73 -13.09
N ILE A 25 -18.49 11.84 -12.44
CA ILE A 25 -17.80 12.97 -13.09
C ILE A 25 -16.35 12.52 -13.42
N PRO A 26 -16.00 12.33 -14.70
CA PRO A 26 -14.71 11.73 -15.07
C PRO A 26 -13.52 12.58 -14.64
N GLU A 27 -13.65 13.91 -14.66
CA GLU A 27 -12.54 14.81 -14.35
C GLU A 27 -12.05 14.69 -12.90
N ILE A 28 -12.98 14.58 -11.94
CA ILE A 28 -12.65 14.42 -10.52
C ILE A 28 -11.97 13.07 -10.27
N ILE A 29 -12.45 12.01 -10.91
CA ILE A 29 -11.89 10.66 -10.77
C ILE A 29 -10.47 10.61 -11.34
N ILE A 30 -10.22 11.23 -12.49
CA ILE A 30 -8.89 11.29 -13.10
C ILE A 30 -7.91 12.03 -12.17
N LEU A 31 -8.28 13.23 -11.71
CA LEU A 31 -7.41 14.04 -10.86
C LEU A 31 -7.13 13.37 -9.51
N GLY A 32 -8.17 12.85 -8.86
CA GLY A 32 -8.04 12.17 -7.59
C GLY A 32 -7.23 10.87 -7.67
N SER A 33 -7.40 10.10 -8.75
CA SER A 33 -6.62 8.87 -8.98
C SER A 33 -5.16 9.19 -9.28
N PHE A 34 -4.88 10.26 -10.03
CA PHE A 34 -3.50 10.69 -10.32
C PHE A 34 -2.75 11.12 -9.05
N VAL A 35 -3.37 11.95 -8.21
CA VAL A 35 -2.75 12.41 -6.95
C VAL A 35 -2.50 11.22 -6.02
N ASN A 36 -3.49 10.36 -5.83
CA ASN A 36 -3.30 9.15 -5.01
C ASN A 36 -2.20 8.26 -5.61
N PHE A 37 -2.21 8.01 -6.91
CA PHE A 37 -1.18 7.21 -7.58
C PHE A 37 0.23 7.68 -7.25
N VAL A 38 0.53 8.98 -7.39
CA VAL A 38 1.87 9.53 -7.12
C VAL A 38 2.25 9.35 -5.64
N LEU A 39 1.32 9.62 -4.72
CA LEU A 39 1.56 9.48 -3.28
C LEU A 39 1.82 8.02 -2.88
N TRP A 40 1.05 7.08 -3.43
CA TRP A 40 1.19 5.65 -3.17
C TRP A 40 2.45 5.07 -3.82
N LEU A 41 2.80 5.50 -5.04
CA LEU A 41 4.04 5.11 -5.71
C LEU A 41 5.27 5.59 -4.94
N THR A 42 5.25 6.83 -4.43
CA THR A 42 6.36 7.37 -3.62
C THR A 42 6.53 6.55 -2.34
N GLY A 43 5.41 6.18 -1.70
CA GLY A 43 5.42 5.25 -0.57
C GLY A 43 6.04 3.90 -0.92
N LEU A 44 5.60 3.31 -2.04
CA LEU A 44 6.09 2.02 -2.55
C LEU A 44 7.59 2.01 -2.74
N ILE A 45 8.14 3.05 -3.36
CA ILE A 45 9.59 3.21 -3.57
C ILE A 45 10.31 3.35 -2.23
N GLY A 46 9.78 4.18 -1.32
CA GLY A 46 10.39 4.39 0.00
C GLY A 46 10.42 3.11 0.84
N THR A 47 9.36 2.32 0.82
CA THR A 47 9.29 1.05 1.55
C THR A 47 10.08 -0.05 0.86
N SER A 48 10.14 -0.10 -0.48
CA SER A 48 10.96 -1.08 -1.20
C SER A 48 12.45 -0.91 -0.91
N ILE A 49 12.94 0.33 -0.85
CA ILE A 49 14.33 0.63 -0.50
C ILE A 49 14.65 0.21 0.94
N GLN A 50 13.73 0.39 1.89
CA GLN A 50 13.95 -0.03 3.29
C GLN A 50 13.84 -1.55 3.48
N LEU A 51 13.00 -2.22 2.67
CA LEU A 51 12.79 -3.66 2.77
C LEU A 51 13.90 -4.46 2.10
N TYR A 52 14.31 -4.03 0.89
CA TYR A 52 15.21 -4.76 0.01
C TYR A 52 16.53 -4.01 -0.30
N GLY A 53 16.78 -2.85 0.29
CA GLY A 53 17.99 -2.06 0.04
C GLY A 53 19.26 -2.72 0.57
N SER A 54 20.42 -2.22 0.14
CA SER A 54 21.73 -2.72 0.58
C SER A 54 22.15 -2.20 1.97
N ILE A 55 21.79 -0.96 2.29
CA ILE A 55 22.18 -0.29 3.55
C ILE A 55 21.13 -0.57 4.65
N ALA A 56 19.85 -0.49 4.30
CA ALA A 56 18.72 -0.86 5.16
C ALA A 56 18.05 -2.08 4.55
N ASN A 57 18.31 -3.26 5.11
CA ASN A 57 17.80 -4.53 4.60
C ASN A 57 16.98 -5.25 5.66
N VAL A 58 15.73 -4.80 5.86
CA VAL A 58 14.81 -5.45 6.79
C VAL A 58 14.62 -6.93 6.40
N ASN A 59 14.54 -7.24 5.11
CA ASN A 59 14.36 -8.61 4.66
C ASN A 59 15.49 -9.55 5.13
N SER A 60 16.76 -9.14 5.03
CA SER A 60 17.90 -9.93 5.49
C SER A 60 17.87 -10.17 7.00
N ASN A 61 17.46 -9.17 7.78
CA ASN A 61 17.29 -9.33 9.23
C ASN A 61 16.17 -10.32 9.53
N CYS A 62 15.05 -10.26 8.81
CA CYS A 62 13.98 -11.24 8.95
C CYS A 62 14.44 -12.67 8.63
N GLN A 63 15.22 -12.87 7.57
CA GLN A 63 15.79 -14.18 7.22
C GLN A 63 16.71 -14.69 8.34
N ASN A 64 17.63 -13.85 8.81
CA ASN A 64 18.65 -14.24 9.78
C ASN A 64 18.10 -14.46 11.20
N TYR A 65 17.12 -13.65 11.64
CA TYR A 65 16.66 -13.65 13.03
C TYR A 65 15.30 -14.31 13.25
N VAL A 66 14.50 -14.50 12.19
CA VAL A 66 13.18 -15.16 12.28
C VAL A 66 13.22 -16.54 11.66
N GLU A 67 13.64 -16.66 10.39
CA GLU A 67 13.61 -17.93 9.66
C GLU A 67 14.73 -18.87 10.08
N ALA A 68 15.92 -18.36 10.41
CA ALA A 68 17.06 -19.19 10.82
C ALA A 68 17.10 -19.50 12.34
N MET A 69 16.28 -18.84 13.17
CA MET A 69 16.31 -18.98 14.64
C MET A 69 14.91 -19.04 15.23
N GLU A 70 14.24 -20.19 15.07
CA GLU A 70 12.91 -20.42 15.65
C GLU A 70 12.99 -20.71 17.16
N PHE A 71 12.20 -19.97 17.96
CA PHE A 71 12.06 -20.19 19.40
C PHE A 71 10.64 -20.60 19.76
N ARG A 72 10.49 -21.59 20.66
CA ARG A 72 9.19 -22.10 21.13
C ARG A 72 9.12 -22.15 22.66
N GLY A 73 7.91 -22.09 23.21
CA GLY A 73 7.65 -22.18 24.66
C GLY A 73 7.54 -20.81 25.35
N ALA A 74 7.17 -20.80 26.64
CA ALA A 74 6.95 -19.57 27.41
C ALA A 74 8.27 -19.00 27.97
N SER A 75 9.05 -18.34 27.12
CA SER A 75 10.31 -17.69 27.50
C SER A 75 10.42 -16.27 26.95
N ILE A 76 11.26 -15.43 27.57
CA ILE A 76 11.57 -14.07 27.06
C ILE A 76 12.15 -14.11 25.64
N ASN A 77 12.95 -15.14 25.33
CA ASN A 77 13.51 -15.32 23.98
C ASN A 77 12.41 -15.58 22.95
N THR A 78 11.39 -16.37 23.32
CA THR A 78 10.21 -16.58 22.48
C THR A 78 9.44 -15.29 22.27
N LEU A 79 9.23 -14.47 23.31
CA LEU A 79 8.56 -13.18 23.17
C LEU A 79 9.32 -12.23 22.24
N ALA A 80 10.65 -12.18 22.35
CA ALA A 80 11.49 -11.39 21.46
C ALA A 80 11.36 -11.86 20.01
N TRP A 81 11.43 -13.17 19.76
CA TRP A 81 11.23 -13.75 18.44
C TRP A 81 9.82 -13.47 17.87
N LEU A 82 8.75 -13.60 18.67
CA LEU A 82 7.38 -13.25 18.29
C LEU A 82 7.24 -11.77 17.92
N THR A 83 8.00 -10.90 18.59
CA THR A 83 8.01 -9.48 18.27
C THR A 83 8.70 -9.23 16.93
N GLN A 84 9.83 -9.90 16.67
CA GLN A 84 10.56 -9.80 15.39
C GLN A 84 9.74 -10.32 14.21
N ILE A 85 9.09 -11.48 14.34
CA ILE A 85 8.22 -12.00 13.27
C ILE A 85 7.04 -11.07 12.96
N ASN A 86 6.46 -10.43 13.98
CA ASN A 86 5.42 -9.43 13.80
C ASN A 86 5.94 -8.25 12.97
N ILE A 87 7.09 -7.68 13.34
CA ILE A 87 7.73 -6.57 12.61
C ILE A 87 7.97 -6.95 11.14
N CYS A 88 8.53 -8.13 10.88
CA CYS A 88 8.78 -8.63 9.54
C CYS A 88 7.51 -8.74 8.69
N ASN A 89 6.44 -9.26 9.28
CA ASN A 89 5.14 -9.36 8.61
C ASN A 89 4.50 -8.00 8.37
N CYS A 90 4.63 -7.04 9.29
CA CYS A 90 4.16 -5.67 9.11
C CYS A 90 4.85 -4.98 7.93
N TRP A 91 6.16 -5.15 7.76
CA TRP A 91 6.88 -4.59 6.62
C TRP A 91 6.44 -5.19 5.28
N LYS A 92 6.31 -6.52 5.21
CA LYS A 92 5.82 -7.23 4.01
C LYS A 92 4.37 -6.83 3.68
N ALA A 93 3.52 -6.67 4.70
CA ALA A 93 2.15 -6.20 4.54
C ALA A 93 2.11 -4.75 4.04
N ALA A 94 2.88 -3.83 4.64
CA ALA A 94 2.96 -2.44 4.22
C ALA A 94 3.39 -2.31 2.76
N PHE A 95 4.43 -3.06 2.35
CA PHE A 95 4.86 -3.12 0.95
C PHE A 95 3.75 -3.61 0.02
N SER A 96 3.10 -4.73 0.38
CA SER A 96 2.02 -5.31 -0.42
C SER A 96 0.84 -4.34 -0.59
N PHE A 97 0.41 -3.67 0.48
CA PHE A 97 -0.68 -2.68 0.41
C PHE A 97 -0.33 -1.50 -0.49
N GLN A 98 0.92 -1.02 -0.45
CA GLN A 98 1.36 0.06 -1.32
C GLN A 98 1.37 -0.37 -2.79
N LEU A 99 1.81 -1.59 -3.07
CA LEU A 99 1.85 -2.13 -4.43
C LEU A 99 0.43 -2.25 -5.00
N VAL A 100 -0.48 -2.89 -4.27
CA VAL A 100 -1.87 -3.09 -4.70
C VAL A 100 -2.56 -1.75 -4.95
N ASN A 101 -2.45 -0.80 -4.04
CA ASN A 101 -3.08 0.51 -4.21
C ASN A 101 -2.48 1.30 -5.38
N THR A 102 -1.17 1.23 -5.59
CA THR A 102 -0.51 1.88 -6.73
C THR A 102 -1.07 1.36 -8.06
N VAL A 103 -1.18 0.03 -8.21
CA VAL A 103 -1.77 -0.60 -9.40
C VAL A 103 -3.24 -0.24 -9.55
N PHE A 104 -3.99 -0.25 -8.45
CA PHE A 104 -5.42 0.08 -8.44
C PHE A 104 -5.69 1.51 -8.93
N PHE A 105 -4.94 2.50 -8.45
CA PHE A 105 -5.10 3.89 -8.89
C PHE A 105 -4.68 4.12 -10.34
N ILE A 106 -3.65 3.42 -10.82
CA ILE A 106 -3.32 3.41 -12.26
C ILE A 106 -4.50 2.87 -13.07
N TRP A 107 -5.06 1.74 -12.65
CA TRP A 107 -6.19 1.13 -13.36
C TRP A 107 -7.42 2.04 -13.37
N MET A 108 -7.76 2.69 -12.25
CA MET A 108 -8.86 3.65 -12.20
C MET A 108 -8.63 4.86 -13.12
N LEU A 109 -7.38 5.33 -13.25
CA LEU A 109 -7.04 6.38 -14.22
C LEU A 109 -7.38 5.92 -15.65
N PHE A 110 -7.00 4.70 -16.03
CA PHE A 110 -7.31 4.15 -17.35
C PHE A 110 -8.81 4.00 -17.59
N MET A 111 -9.57 3.52 -16.60
CA MET A 111 -11.02 3.40 -16.71
C MET A 111 -11.69 4.76 -16.90
N ALA A 112 -11.30 5.76 -16.11
CA ALA A 112 -11.86 7.11 -16.23
C ALA A 112 -11.51 7.77 -17.58
N LEU A 113 -10.32 7.52 -18.11
CA LEU A 113 -9.92 7.97 -19.46
C LEU A 113 -10.69 7.26 -20.58
N GLN A 114 -11.06 5.98 -20.40
CA GLN A 114 -11.91 5.27 -21.35
C GLN A 114 -13.31 5.87 -21.40
N VAL A 115 -13.92 6.13 -20.24
CA VAL A 115 -15.25 6.75 -20.15
C VAL A 115 -15.26 8.11 -20.83
N ARG A 116 -14.28 8.98 -20.52
CA ARG A 116 -14.18 10.31 -21.12
C ARG A 116 -14.07 10.28 -22.65
N ARG A 117 -13.38 9.29 -23.21
CA ARG A 117 -13.28 9.12 -24.68
C ARG A 117 -14.57 8.62 -25.32
N GLY A 118 -15.39 7.87 -24.61
CA GLY A 118 -16.68 7.39 -25.11
C GLY A 118 -17.76 8.47 -25.18
N GLU A 119 -17.53 9.63 -24.55
CA GLU A 119 -18.42 10.80 -24.60
C GLU A 119 -18.07 11.78 -25.74
N SER A 120 -16.95 11.56 -26.46
CA SER A 120 -16.48 12.38 -27.61
C SER A 120 -16.83 11.72 -28.94
#